data_AF-A0A2E5C1G0-F1
#
_entry.id   AF-A0A2E5C1G0-F1
#
_cell.length_a   1.000
_cell.length_b   1.000
_cell.length_c   1.000
_cell.angle_alpha   90.00
_cell.angle_beta   90.00
_cell.angle_gamma   90.00
#
_symmetry.space_group_name_H-M   'P 1'
#
loop_
_entity.id
_entity.type
_entity.pdbx_description
1 polymer ?
#
loop_
_entity_poly.entity_id
_entity_poly.type
_entity_poly.pdbx_seq_one_letter_code
_entity_poly.pdbx_strand_id
1 'polypeptide(L)'
;MLFKKKLTEKNLHEVLRKDWENVLDALFRNIIANSVNGIGIICNTSREHPGDGEGLVQEELIYHIKQKRADEVRTQLKKIDFDHFKKIFENFSDGEQKGLDFYRIKNILINEIMVYPLVQRNEKYGLLIFDYPIEVEKTNKMVKIINGVLKNPEIPSKPQSETFDNE
;
A
#
# COMPACT_ATOMS: atom_id res chain seq x y z
N MET A 1 1.42 21.15 31.61
CA MET A 1 1.24 21.38 30.16
C MET A 1 1.18 20.03 29.47
N LEU A 2 -0.02 19.57 29.09
CA LEU A 2 -0.19 18.38 28.26
C LEU A 2 -0.31 18.86 26.82
N PHE A 3 0.78 18.73 26.05
CA PHE A 3 0.72 18.87 24.61
C PHE A 3 -0.09 17.70 24.05
N LYS A 4 -1.41 17.88 23.94
CA LYS A 4 -2.19 17.10 22.98
C LYS A 4 -1.62 17.46 21.61
N LYS A 5 -0.81 16.55 21.03
CA LYS A 5 -0.50 16.59 19.60
C LYS A 5 -1.86 16.66 18.91
N LYS A 6 -2.16 17.83 18.35
CA LYS A 6 -3.31 18.06 17.49
C LYS A 6 -3.18 16.99 16.39
N LEU A 7 -4.07 15.99 16.43
CA LEU A 7 -4.22 15.05 15.33
C LEU A 7 -4.61 15.96 14.16
N THR A 8 -3.64 16.31 13.33
CA THR A 8 -3.92 16.94 12.05
C THR A 8 -4.87 15.97 11.37
N GLU A 9 -6.06 16.43 10.98
CA GLU A 9 -6.92 15.71 10.03
C GLU A 9 -6.08 15.49 8.76
N LYS A 10 -5.28 14.44 8.79
CA LYS A 10 -4.52 13.96 7.66
C LYS A 10 -5.51 13.11 6.91
N ASN A 11 -5.90 13.54 5.73
CA ASN A 11 -6.72 12.78 4.78
C ASN A 11 -6.06 11.44 4.36
N LEU A 12 -5.00 10.99 5.04
CA LEU A 12 -4.31 9.74 4.74
C LEU A 12 -5.28 8.60 4.99
N HIS A 13 -5.27 7.63 4.09
CA HIS A 13 -6.14 6.47 4.19
C HIS A 13 -5.63 5.55 5.31
N GLU A 14 -6.09 5.82 6.53
CA GLU A 14 -5.69 5.08 7.73
C GLU A 14 -6.32 3.69 7.77
N VAL A 15 -5.48 2.67 7.94
CA VAL A 15 -5.89 1.27 8.09
C VAL A 15 -5.93 0.91 9.57
N LEU A 16 -7.14 0.83 10.12
CA LEU A 16 -7.37 0.51 11.53
C LEU A 16 -7.12 -0.97 11.88
N ARG A 17 -7.26 -1.85 10.89
CA ARG A 17 -7.10 -3.31 11.04
C ARG A 17 -5.67 -3.69 11.38
N LYS A 18 -5.43 -4.44 12.45
CA LYS A 18 -4.08 -4.81 12.91
C LYS A 18 -3.33 -5.78 11.97
N ASP A 19 -4.06 -6.57 11.19
CA ASP A 19 -3.50 -7.54 10.26
C ASP A 19 -3.05 -6.90 8.93
N TRP A 20 -2.15 -5.93 9.04
CA TRP A 20 -1.64 -5.10 7.94
C TRP A 20 -1.25 -5.87 6.69
N GLU A 21 -0.50 -6.96 6.82
CA GLU A 21 -0.02 -7.73 5.68
C GLU A 21 -1.18 -8.47 4.99
N ASN A 22 -2.17 -8.93 5.75
CA ASN A 22 -3.38 -9.54 5.19
C ASN A 22 -4.23 -8.50 4.44
N VAL A 23 -4.22 -7.24 4.90
CA VAL A 23 -4.86 -6.12 4.19
C VAL A 23 -4.15 -5.86 2.86
N LEU A 24 -2.82 -5.72 2.86
CA LEU A 24 -2.03 -5.50 1.65
C LEU A 24 -2.23 -6.64 0.63
N ASP A 25 -2.21 -7.88 1.10
CA ASP A 25 -2.46 -9.06 0.27
C ASP A 25 -3.87 -9.07 -0.32
N ALA A 26 -4.87 -8.70 0.47
CA ALA A 26 -6.25 -8.60 0.00
C ALA A 26 -6.41 -7.49 -1.04
N LEU A 27 -5.78 -6.33 -0.83
CA LEU A 27 -5.79 -5.23 -1.79
C LEU A 27 -5.08 -5.63 -3.09
N PHE A 28 -3.94 -6.31 -2.99
CA PHE A 28 -3.23 -6.80 -4.17
C PHE A 28 -4.11 -7.73 -5.00
N ARG A 29 -4.74 -8.73 -4.38
CA ARG A 29 -5.61 -9.68 -5.07
C ARG A 29 -6.87 -9.02 -5.65
N ASN A 30 -7.55 -8.18 -4.88
CA ASN A 30 -8.86 -7.66 -5.27
C ASN A 30 -8.77 -6.45 -6.21
N ILE A 31 -7.69 -5.66 -6.13
CA ILE A 31 -7.54 -4.41 -6.89
C ILE A 31 -6.44 -4.55 -7.94
N ILE A 32 -5.21 -4.85 -7.54
CA ILE A 32 -4.04 -4.77 -8.43
C ILE A 32 -4.07 -5.90 -9.47
N ALA A 33 -4.27 -7.13 -9.03
CA ALA A 33 -4.29 -8.29 -9.92
C ALA A 33 -5.47 -8.23 -10.91
N ASN A 34 -6.63 -7.72 -10.47
CA ASN A 34 -7.86 -7.66 -11.25
C ASN A 34 -8.00 -6.39 -12.11
N SER A 35 -7.23 -5.34 -11.84
CA SER A 35 -7.23 -4.11 -12.66
C SER A 35 -6.30 -4.25 -13.86
N VAL A 36 -6.76 -3.79 -15.03
CA VAL A 36 -5.92 -3.65 -16.24
C VAL A 36 -4.78 -2.66 -15.98
N ASN A 37 -5.08 -1.55 -15.30
CA ASN A 37 -4.11 -0.52 -14.93
C ASN A 37 -3.29 -0.86 -13.66
N GLY A 38 -3.57 -1.98 -13.01
CA GLY A 38 -2.90 -2.34 -11.74
C GLY A 38 -1.45 -2.76 -11.96
N ILE A 39 -0.53 -2.08 -11.28
CA ILE A 39 0.91 -2.35 -11.35
C ILE A 39 1.38 -3.16 -10.15
N GLY A 40 1.18 -2.65 -8.94
CA GLY A 40 1.78 -3.25 -7.74
C GLY A 40 1.43 -2.53 -6.44
N ILE A 41 2.03 -3.00 -5.36
CA ILE A 41 2.07 -2.35 -4.05
C ILE A 41 3.54 -2.18 -3.66
N ILE A 42 3.90 -0.99 -3.18
CA ILE A 42 5.17 -0.75 -2.48
C ILE A 42 4.85 -0.55 -1.00
N CYS A 43 5.55 -1.24 -0.10
CA CYS A 43 5.39 -1.05 1.35
C CYS A 43 6.73 -1.04 2.07
N ASN A 44 6.74 -0.53 3.30
CA ASN A 44 7.93 -0.54 4.17
C ASN A 44 7.88 -1.66 5.22
N THR A 45 7.11 -2.72 4.97
CA THR A 45 6.94 -3.81 5.92
C THR A 45 7.11 -5.16 5.24
N SER A 46 7.55 -6.16 6.01
CA SER A 46 7.56 -7.55 5.60
C SER A 46 7.17 -8.45 6.76
N ARG A 47 6.55 -9.58 6.42
CA ARG A 47 6.35 -10.69 7.35
C ARG A 47 7.71 -11.29 7.74
N GLU A 48 7.84 -11.79 8.97
CA GLU A 48 8.94 -12.69 9.32
C GLU A 48 8.60 -14.11 8.86
N HIS A 49 7.33 -14.50 9.02
CA HIS A 49 6.80 -15.81 8.64
C HIS A 49 5.55 -15.69 7.74
N PRO A 50 5.32 -16.63 6.80
CA PRO A 50 4.18 -16.57 5.89
C PRO A 50 2.80 -16.42 6.57
N GLY A 51 2.65 -16.87 7.82
CA GLY A 51 1.41 -16.80 8.60
C GLY A 51 1.10 -15.44 9.24
N ASP A 52 2.01 -14.47 9.17
CA ASP A 52 2.07 -13.44 10.22
C ASP A 52 0.93 -12.45 10.32
N GLY A 53 0.24 -11.98 9.31
CA GLY A 53 -0.84 -10.99 9.46
C GLY A 53 -0.35 -9.58 9.79
N GLU A 54 0.57 -9.41 10.74
CA GLU A 54 1.25 -8.14 11.04
C GLU A 54 2.76 -8.29 10.85
N GLY A 55 3.32 -7.60 9.85
CA GLY A 55 4.76 -7.58 9.57
C GLY A 55 5.51 -6.49 10.35
N LEU A 56 6.84 -6.54 10.27
CA LEU A 56 7.75 -5.55 10.85
C LEU A 56 8.15 -4.50 9.82
N VAL A 57 8.40 -3.27 10.29
CA VAL A 57 8.95 -2.19 9.47
C VAL A 57 10.39 -2.53 9.09
N GLN A 58 10.70 -2.36 7.81
CA GLN A 58 12.01 -2.64 7.22
C GLN A 58 12.73 -1.33 6.85
N GLU A 59 14.05 -1.41 6.75
CA GLU A 59 14.88 -0.32 6.20
C GLU A 59 14.73 -0.21 4.67
N GLU A 60 14.49 -1.34 4.01
CA GLU A 60 14.26 -1.42 2.56
C GLU A 60 12.77 -1.48 2.21
N LEU A 61 12.42 -0.93 1.04
CA LEU A 61 11.07 -1.03 0.50
C LEU A 61 10.85 -2.41 -0.14
N ILE A 62 9.68 -2.97 0.12
CA ILE A 62 9.20 -4.20 -0.51
C ILE A 62 8.33 -3.83 -1.71
N TYR A 63 8.64 -4.41 -2.88
CA TYR A 63 7.94 -4.16 -4.14
C TYR A 63 7.16 -5.41 -4.56
N HIS A 64 5.88 -5.44 -4.26
CA HIS A 64 4.97 -6.48 -4.73
C HIS A 64 4.37 -6.06 -6.08
N ILE A 65 5.02 -6.46 -7.18
CA ILE A 65 4.62 -6.10 -8.55
C ILE A 65 3.85 -7.26 -9.18
N LYS A 66 2.77 -6.93 -9.92
CA LYS A 66 2.03 -7.89 -10.75
C LYS A 66 2.98 -8.58 -11.71
N GLN A 67 3.06 -9.91 -11.65
CA GLN A 67 4.06 -10.70 -12.37
C GLN A 67 4.15 -10.36 -13.88
N LYS A 68 3.01 -10.20 -14.55
CA LYS A 68 2.94 -9.84 -15.98
C LYS A 68 3.55 -8.47 -16.33
N ARG A 69 3.73 -7.59 -15.34
CA ARG A 69 4.31 -6.25 -15.48
C ARG A 69 5.73 -6.16 -14.92
N ALA A 70 6.20 -7.19 -14.22
CA ALA A 70 7.43 -7.11 -13.42
C ALA A 70 8.66 -6.69 -14.26
N ASP A 71 8.85 -7.30 -15.43
CA ASP A 71 10.00 -7.02 -16.28
C ASP A 71 9.96 -5.61 -16.90
N GLU A 72 8.76 -5.07 -17.12
CA GLU A 72 8.55 -3.76 -17.74
C GLU A 72 8.82 -2.61 -16.76
N VAL A 73 8.39 -2.75 -15.50
CA VAL A 73 8.27 -1.62 -14.57
C VAL A 73 9.20 -1.69 -13.35
N ARG A 74 9.76 -2.86 -13.01
CA ARG A 74 10.48 -3.07 -11.74
C ARG A 74 11.68 -2.13 -11.60
N THR A 75 12.49 -1.97 -12.64
CA THR A 75 13.68 -1.13 -12.60
C THR A 75 13.32 0.35 -12.40
N GLN A 76 12.25 0.80 -13.05
CA GLN A 76 11.80 2.18 -13.00
C GLN A 76 11.09 2.49 -11.68
N LEU A 77 10.31 1.54 -11.12
CA LEU A 77 9.70 1.69 -9.80
C LEU A 77 10.75 1.79 -8.69
N LYS A 78 11.92 1.17 -8.83
CA LYS A 78 13.04 1.32 -7.89
C LYS A 78 13.62 2.74 -7.83
N LYS A 79 13.24 3.65 -8.73
CA LYS A 79 13.52 5.09 -8.58
C LYS A 79 12.75 5.70 -7.40
N ILE A 80 11.67 5.06 -6.97
CA ILE A 80 11.02 5.36 -5.70
C ILE A 80 11.83 4.65 -4.61
N ASP A 81 12.88 5.29 -4.13
CA ASP A 81 13.59 4.89 -2.92
C ASP A 81 12.79 5.27 -1.67
N PHE A 82 13.33 4.98 -0.48
CA PHE A 82 12.65 5.24 0.78
C PHE A 82 12.34 6.73 1.00
N ASP A 83 13.25 7.63 0.62
CA ASP A 83 13.07 9.08 0.79
C ASP A 83 11.96 9.60 -0.13
N HIS A 84 11.98 9.19 -1.40
CA HIS A 84 10.91 9.51 -2.36
C HIS A 84 9.58 8.92 -1.89
N PHE A 85 9.59 7.69 -1.39
CA PHE A 85 8.41 7.02 -0.84
C PHE A 85 7.81 7.83 0.32
N LYS A 86 8.60 8.25 1.31
CA LYS A 86 8.11 9.09 2.42
C LYS A 86 7.58 10.44 1.95
N LYS A 87 8.29 11.11 1.03
CA LYS A 87 7.85 12.39 0.45
C LYS A 87 6.48 12.29 -0.22
N ILE A 88 6.10 11.15 -0.79
CA ILE A 88 4.75 10.96 -1.35
C ILE A 88 3.68 11.13 -0.27
N PHE A 89 3.88 10.58 0.93
CA PHE A 89 2.92 10.72 2.04
C PHE A 89 2.93 12.11 2.67
N GLU A 90 4.07 12.79 2.68
CA GLU A 90 4.17 14.19 3.12
C GLU A 90 3.43 15.12 2.15
N ASN A 91 3.72 15.00 0.85
CA ASN A 91 3.05 15.76 -0.21
C ASN A 91 1.54 15.48 -0.26
N PHE A 92 1.12 14.27 0.10
CA PHE A 92 -0.30 13.96 0.26
C PHE A 92 -0.95 14.80 1.37
N SER A 93 -0.26 14.95 2.50
CA SER A 93 -0.82 15.62 3.68
C SER A 93 -0.93 17.13 3.50
N ASP A 94 0.02 17.73 2.77
CA ASP A 94 0.20 19.19 2.73
C ASP A 94 0.36 19.79 1.32
N GLY A 95 0.25 18.99 0.25
CA GLY A 95 0.46 19.44 -1.13
C GLY A 95 -0.80 19.78 -1.92
N GLU A 96 -0.63 20.09 -3.21
CA GLU A 96 -1.71 20.54 -4.11
C GLU A 96 -2.80 19.50 -4.36
N GLN A 97 -2.47 18.22 -4.21
CA GLN A 97 -3.38 17.10 -4.42
C GLN A 97 -4.10 16.67 -3.12
N LYS A 98 -3.97 17.46 -2.04
CA LYS A 98 -4.57 17.17 -0.74
C LYS A 98 -6.07 16.97 -0.84
N GLY A 99 -6.55 15.88 -0.23
CA GLY A 99 -7.98 15.53 -0.20
C GLY A 99 -8.45 14.72 -1.40
N LEU A 100 -7.58 14.43 -2.37
CA LEU A 100 -7.86 13.42 -3.39
C LEU A 100 -7.65 12.01 -2.82
N ASP A 101 -8.36 11.03 -3.37
CA ASP A 101 -8.13 9.60 -3.09
C ASP A 101 -6.83 9.11 -3.77
N PHE A 102 -6.64 9.53 -5.03
CA PHE A 102 -5.55 9.11 -5.90
C PHE A 102 -4.67 10.28 -6.33
N TYR A 103 -3.37 10.01 -6.46
CA TYR A 103 -2.35 11.02 -6.72
C TYR A 103 -1.61 10.69 -7.99
N ARG A 104 -1.47 11.69 -8.86
CA ARG A 104 -0.68 11.58 -10.08
C ARG A 104 0.78 11.88 -9.78
N ILE A 105 1.66 10.95 -10.12
CA ILE A 105 3.11 11.12 -10.03
C ILE A 105 3.69 11.00 -11.43
N LYS A 106 4.47 12.00 -11.83
CA LYS A 106 5.13 12.06 -13.13
C LYS A 106 6.56 11.52 -13.03
N ASN A 107 7.13 11.15 -14.17
CA ASN A 107 8.56 10.83 -14.33
C ASN A 107 9.08 9.59 -13.56
N ILE A 108 8.20 8.69 -13.11
CA ILE A 108 8.61 7.39 -12.55
C ILE A 108 8.80 6.36 -13.66
N LEU A 109 7.71 6.01 -14.37
CA LEU A 109 7.74 5.16 -15.55
C LEU A 109 7.82 6.01 -16.83
N ILE A 110 7.88 5.36 -17.99
CA ILE A 110 7.74 6.02 -19.30
C ILE A 110 6.42 6.77 -19.37
N ASN A 111 5.36 6.14 -18.84
CA ASN A 111 4.08 6.79 -18.57
C ASN A 111 4.02 7.28 -17.13
N GLU A 112 3.13 8.21 -16.85
CA GLU A 112 2.89 8.64 -15.47
C GLU A 112 2.15 7.56 -14.69
N ILE A 113 2.25 7.61 -13.36
CA ILE A 113 1.56 6.67 -12.47
C ILE A 113 0.52 7.41 -11.66
N MET A 114 -0.47 6.65 -11.21
CA MET A 114 -1.43 7.06 -10.21
C MET A 114 -1.26 6.19 -8.97
N VAL A 115 -1.28 6.79 -7.78
CA VAL A 115 -1.02 6.09 -6.53
C VAL A 115 -2.10 6.34 -5.47
N TYR A 116 -2.30 5.35 -4.60
CA TYR A 116 -3.21 5.43 -3.46
C TYR A 116 -2.44 5.06 -2.17
N PRO A 117 -2.10 6.04 -1.32
CA PRO A 117 -1.29 5.83 -0.12
C PRO A 117 -2.12 5.37 1.07
N LEU A 118 -1.64 4.36 1.78
CA LEU A 118 -2.21 3.78 2.99
C LEU A 118 -1.24 3.93 4.15
N VAL A 119 -1.75 4.19 5.35
CA VAL A 119 -0.93 4.30 6.55
C VAL A 119 -1.57 3.51 7.69
N GLN A 120 -0.77 2.89 8.54
CA GLN A 120 -1.21 2.34 9.81
C GLN A 120 -0.31 2.83 10.95
N ARG A 121 -0.94 3.37 12.00
CA ARG A 121 -0.29 3.83 13.24
C ARG A 121 0.89 4.79 13.03
N ASN A 122 0.93 5.51 11.90
CA ASN A 122 2.03 6.40 11.49
C ASN A 122 3.42 5.75 11.33
N GLU A 123 3.49 4.42 11.21
CA GLU A 123 4.77 3.70 11.10
C GLU A 123 4.82 2.79 9.86
N LYS A 124 3.65 2.23 9.49
CA LYS A 124 3.49 1.33 8.35
C LYS A 124 2.83 2.07 7.21
N TYR A 125 3.37 1.88 6.03
CA TYR A 125 3.05 2.63 4.83
C TYR A 125 2.93 1.66 3.67
N GLY A 126 1.86 1.82 2.89
CA GLY A 126 1.62 1.06 1.67
C GLY A 126 1.22 2.01 0.56
N LEU A 127 1.68 1.75 -0.66
CA LEU A 127 1.38 2.57 -1.82
C LEU A 127 0.88 1.66 -2.94
N LEU A 128 -0.41 1.74 -3.25
CA LEU A 128 -0.97 1.03 -4.40
C LEU A 128 -0.64 1.84 -5.66
N ILE A 129 -0.18 1.17 -6.71
CA ILE A 129 0.35 1.81 -7.92
C ILE A 129 -0.40 1.33 -9.15
N PHE A 130 -0.75 2.29 -10.00
CA PHE A 130 -1.48 2.08 -11.24
C PHE A 130 -0.92 2.92 -12.38
N ASP A 131 -1.12 2.48 -13.62
CA ASP A 131 -0.87 3.33 -14.78
C ASP A 131 -1.86 4.50 -14.82
N TYR A 132 -1.37 5.70 -15.15
CA TYR A 132 -2.20 6.84 -15.50
C TYR A 132 -2.34 6.95 -17.04
N PRO A 133 -3.52 7.33 -17.58
CA PRO A 133 -4.76 7.70 -16.88
C PRO A 133 -5.66 6.51 -16.56
N ILE A 134 -6.55 6.71 -15.57
CA ILE A 134 -7.68 5.81 -15.28
C ILE A 134 -8.96 6.64 -15.35
N GLU A 135 -9.99 6.11 -16.00
CA GLU A 135 -11.31 6.74 -16.06
C GLU A 135 -11.92 6.93 -14.66
N VAL A 136 -12.63 8.04 -14.46
CA VAL A 136 -13.26 8.39 -13.18
C VAL A 136 -14.20 7.29 -12.67
N GLU A 137 -14.98 6.66 -13.54
CA GLU A 137 -15.85 5.55 -13.15
C GLU A 137 -15.08 4.34 -12.61
N LYS A 138 -13.91 4.05 -13.19
CA LYS A 138 -13.03 2.96 -12.76
C LYS A 138 -12.37 3.30 -11.42
N THR A 139 -11.89 4.53 -11.23
CA THR A 139 -11.33 4.96 -9.94
C THR A 139 -12.38 4.91 -8.83
N ASN A 140 -13.62 5.36 -9.08
CA ASN A 140 -14.72 5.23 -8.12
C ASN A 140 -15.03 3.78 -7.73
N LYS A 141 -14.97 2.84 -8.70
CA LYS A 141 -15.11 1.40 -8.43
C LYS A 141 -13.95 0.88 -7.58
N MET A 142 -12.72 1.30 -7.86
CA MET A 142 -11.54 0.94 -7.06
C MET A 142 -11.67 1.42 -5.62
N VAL A 143 -12.05 2.69 -5.39
CA VAL A 143 -12.27 3.23 -4.03
C VAL A 143 -13.31 2.41 -3.25
N LYS A 144 -14.41 2.02 -3.90
CA LYS A 144 -15.43 1.15 -3.26
C LYS A 144 -14.86 -0.19 -2.83
N ILE A 145 -14.06 -0.84 -3.69
CA ILE A 145 -13.47 -2.15 -3.36
C ILE A 145 -12.40 -1.98 -2.27
N ILE A 146 -11.55 -0.96 -2.34
CA ILE A 146 -10.55 -0.64 -1.31
C ILE A 146 -11.26 -0.48 0.05
N ASN A 147 -12.26 0.39 0.12
CA ASN A 147 -13.05 0.62 1.33
C ASN A 147 -13.75 -0.65 1.84
N GLY A 148 -14.18 -1.53 0.94
CA GLY A 148 -14.70 -2.85 1.31
C GLY A 148 -13.63 -3.71 2.00
N VAL A 149 -12.44 -3.81 1.42
CA VAL A 149 -11.31 -4.57 2.01
C VAL A 149 -10.90 -4.00 3.37
N LEU A 150 -10.84 -2.67 3.51
CA LEU A 150 -10.45 -2.02 4.77
C LEU A 150 -11.48 -2.25 5.89
N LYS A 151 -12.75 -2.53 5.55
CA LYS A 151 -13.85 -2.80 6.50
C LYS A 151 -14.07 -4.28 6.79
N ASN A 152 -13.40 -5.19 6.07
CA ASN A 152 -13.49 -6.61 6.36
C ASN A 152 -12.95 -6.92 7.76
N PRO A 153 -13.44 -8.01 8.41
CA PRO A 153 -12.90 -8.42 9.69
C PRO A 153 -11.40 -8.74 9.60
N GLU A 154 -10.70 -8.51 10.70
CA GLU A 154 -9.30 -8.92 10.84
C GLU A 154 -9.19 -10.44 10.71
N ILE A 155 -8.16 -10.89 10.00
CA ILE A 155 -7.83 -12.30 9.84
C ILE A 155 -6.77 -12.63 10.89
N PRO A 156 -7.03 -13.60 11.79
CA PRO A 156 -6.06 -13.99 12.81
C PRO A 156 -4.77 -14.49 12.17
N SER A 157 -3.63 -14.08 12.74
CA SER A 157 -2.34 -14.69 12.43
C SER A 157 -2.40 -16.18 12.72
N LYS A 158 -1.92 -17.02 11.80
CA LYS A 158 -1.83 -18.46 12.05
C LYS A 158 -0.50 -18.74 12.75
N PRO A 159 -0.48 -19.30 13.97
CA PRO A 159 0.75 -19.81 14.55
C PRO A 159 1.33 -20.91 13.66
N GLN A 160 2.67 -21.03 13.63
CA GLN A 160 3.32 -22.16 12.98
C GLN A 160 2.74 -23.45 13.56
N SER A 161 2.21 -24.33 12.70
CA SER A 161 2.13 -25.74 13.07
C SER A 161 3.57 -26.23 13.13
N GLU A 162 4.13 -26.32 14.34
CA GLU A 162 5.36 -27.08 14.57
C GLU A 162 5.06 -28.50 14.10
N THR A 163 5.54 -28.86 12.91
CA THR A 163 5.70 -30.26 12.55
C THR A 163 6.79 -30.77 13.47
N PHE A 164 6.40 -31.36 14.59
CA PHE A 164 7.27 -32.24 15.32
C PHE A 164 7.50 -33.45 14.41
N ASP A 165 8.61 -33.42 13.67
CA ASP A 165 9.18 -34.63 13.10
C ASP A 165 9.58 -35.50 14.29
N ASN A 166 8.69 -36.45 14.64
CA ASN A 166 9.03 -37.53 15.57
C ASN A 166 10.08 -38.41 14.89
N GLU A 167 11.33 -38.32 15.35
CA GLU A 167 12.33 -39.38 15.18
C GLU A 167 11.92 -40.67 15.91
#